data_AF-A0A956SUL4-F1
#
_entry.id   AF-A0A956SUL4-F1
#
_cell.length_a   1.000
_cell.length_b   1.000
_cell.length_c   1.000
_cell.angle_alpha   90.00
_cell.angle_beta   90.00
_cell.angle_gamma   90.00
#
_symmetry.space_group_name_H-M   'P 1'
#
loop_
_entity.id
_entity.type
_entity.pdbx_description
1 polymer ?
#
loop_
_entity_poly.entity_id
_entity_poly.type
_entity_poly.pdbx_seq_one_letter_code
_entity_poly.pdbx_strand_id
1 'polypeptide(L)'
;MSLELLDTPYRLATADRYADPANPAAALPIVYGALAASGGAAPTVEIDRARHLFLVADHDVEAIDAVYVDGVSQSSGFTKHPATDLDGLGIVAYVEFAMDPAGLVTVDARGREPAGSLLTDAVDVIEDFLRAFVGLPAEAFDATSWEIARRHSKARGLKLAGLVERTRTPREWLALWLFQILGDLLVTHDERLAIHLDGAPWPEGVFAPDLVERDTVEVAWTLERDGLVNRPVVDYRYNWSSREAEARSDGVVDAVSVNRFGREFVRAFELPWVREAAQVADFQARLLDRYAGPRWRMELRDASRAPIALKPGDRFTFTHGAAPHAERYRRVWRALGVTKELETGAARVVAEDTGGSAGLAYVHDGAWRHDAAITHGNNPA
;
A
#
# COMPACT_ATOMS: atom_id res chain seq x y z
N MET A 1 7.67 -7.65 19.90
CA MET A 1 6.69 -8.48 19.14
C MET A 1 7.10 -8.40 17.69
N SER A 2 7.30 -9.52 17.01
CA SER A 2 8.25 -9.51 15.90
C SER A 2 7.64 -9.04 14.58
N LEU A 3 8.08 -7.88 14.10
CA LEU A 3 7.88 -7.42 12.73
C LEU A 3 8.43 -8.41 11.68
N GLU A 4 9.17 -9.44 12.09
CA GLU A 4 9.60 -10.58 11.26
C GLU A 4 8.43 -11.31 10.58
N LEU A 5 7.21 -11.24 11.12
CA LEU A 5 6.02 -11.78 10.45
C LEU A 5 5.77 -11.11 9.09
N LEU A 6 6.22 -9.86 8.91
CA LEU A 6 6.11 -9.17 7.62
C LEU A 6 7.04 -9.75 6.54
N ASP A 7 8.10 -10.42 6.96
CA ASP A 7 9.12 -11.01 6.08
C ASP A 7 8.96 -12.54 5.93
N THR A 8 8.05 -13.13 6.70
CA THR A 8 7.70 -14.55 6.58
C THR A 8 6.63 -14.72 5.49
N PRO A 9 6.83 -15.61 4.49
CA PRO A 9 5.82 -15.85 3.46
C PRO A 9 4.48 -16.25 4.06
N TYR A 10 3.44 -15.46 3.80
CA TYR A 10 2.07 -15.82 4.15
C TYR A 10 1.59 -16.90 3.18
N ARG A 11 1.35 -18.10 3.70
CA ARG A 11 0.85 -19.24 2.93
C ARG A 11 -0.66 -19.24 2.97
N LEU A 12 -1.27 -19.11 1.80
CA LEU A 12 -2.71 -19.36 1.65
C LEU A 12 -3.00 -20.82 1.95
N ALA A 13 -4.20 -21.09 2.47
CA ALA A 13 -4.71 -22.45 2.54
C ALA A 13 -4.79 -23.04 1.14
N THR A 14 -4.73 -24.36 1.06
CA THR A 14 -4.78 -25.11 -0.19
C THR A 14 -6.02 -25.98 -0.27
N ALA A 15 -6.42 -26.36 -1.47
CA ALA A 15 -7.62 -27.15 -1.72
C ALA A 15 -7.52 -28.60 -1.18
N ASP A 16 -6.32 -29.09 -0.84
CA ASP A 16 -6.07 -30.41 -0.25
C ASP A 16 -6.77 -30.66 1.10
N ARG A 17 -7.27 -29.62 1.77
CA ARG A 17 -8.13 -29.78 2.96
C ARG A 17 -9.53 -30.31 2.65
N TYR A 18 -9.96 -30.26 1.39
CA TYR A 18 -11.27 -30.76 0.95
C TYR A 18 -11.17 -32.18 0.39
N ALA A 19 -12.31 -32.88 0.34
CA ALA A 19 -12.34 -34.32 0.11
C ALA A 19 -11.91 -34.76 -1.30
N ASP A 20 -12.27 -33.99 -2.35
CA ASP A 20 -11.99 -34.36 -3.74
C ASP A 20 -11.74 -33.13 -4.66
N PRO A 21 -10.71 -32.30 -4.37
CA PRO A 21 -10.39 -31.14 -5.19
C PRO A 21 -9.80 -31.54 -6.54
N ALA A 22 -10.09 -30.77 -7.59
CA ALA A 22 -9.49 -31.02 -8.91
C ALA A 22 -7.97 -30.78 -8.92
N ASN A 23 -7.50 -29.81 -8.13
CA ASN A 23 -6.09 -29.54 -7.90
C ASN A 23 -5.83 -29.32 -6.40
N PRO A 24 -5.34 -30.34 -5.65
CA PRO A 24 -5.06 -30.22 -4.22
C PRO A 24 -4.08 -29.09 -3.87
N ALA A 25 -3.17 -28.71 -4.77
CA ALA A 25 -2.19 -27.66 -4.55
C ALA A 25 -2.70 -26.24 -4.88
N ALA A 26 -3.95 -26.09 -5.36
CA ALA A 26 -4.52 -24.80 -5.65
C ALA A 26 -4.65 -23.96 -4.37
N ALA A 27 -4.11 -22.75 -4.38
CA ALA A 27 -4.25 -21.80 -3.29
C ALA A 27 -5.69 -21.27 -3.25
N LEU A 28 -6.28 -21.23 -2.06
CA LEU A 28 -7.60 -20.70 -1.84
C LEU A 28 -7.50 -19.17 -1.67
N PRO A 29 -8.22 -18.37 -2.49
CA PRO A 29 -8.02 -16.94 -2.51
C PRO A 29 -8.72 -16.22 -1.35
N ILE A 30 -8.22 -15.03 -1.03
CA ILE A 30 -8.93 -14.03 -0.20
C ILE A 30 -9.42 -12.93 -1.13
N VAL A 31 -10.70 -12.57 -1.02
CA VAL A 31 -11.40 -11.59 -1.86
C VAL A 31 -11.72 -10.33 -1.05
N TYR A 32 -11.33 -9.17 -1.56
CA TYR A 32 -11.65 -7.86 -0.99
C TYR A 32 -12.39 -6.96 -1.96
N GLY A 33 -13.24 -6.08 -1.42
CA GLY A 33 -13.99 -5.09 -2.17
C GLY A 33 -14.95 -5.70 -3.20
N ALA A 34 -15.42 -4.87 -4.13
CA ALA A 34 -16.33 -5.30 -5.20
C ALA A 34 -15.55 -5.64 -6.48
N LEU A 35 -15.62 -6.90 -6.88
CA LEU A 35 -15.00 -7.43 -8.10
C LEU A 35 -16.07 -7.70 -9.15
N ALA A 36 -16.04 -6.91 -10.22
CA ALA A 36 -16.91 -7.08 -11.38
C ALA A 36 -16.14 -6.83 -12.67
N ALA A 37 -16.13 -7.79 -13.59
CA ALA A 37 -15.35 -7.74 -14.83
C ALA A 37 -16.07 -8.45 -15.99
N SER A 38 -15.58 -8.27 -17.21
CA SER A 38 -16.13 -8.99 -18.37
C SER A 38 -15.85 -10.48 -18.24
N GLY A 39 -16.91 -11.29 -18.15
CA GLY A 39 -16.79 -12.75 -18.04
C GLY A 39 -16.31 -13.24 -16.67
N GLY A 40 -16.45 -12.44 -15.62
CA GLY A 40 -16.11 -12.79 -14.24
C GLY A 40 -14.70 -12.32 -13.83
N ALA A 41 -14.65 -11.51 -12.77
CA ALA A 41 -13.41 -10.92 -12.28
C ALA A 41 -12.46 -11.89 -11.57
N ALA A 42 -13.00 -12.93 -10.94
CA ALA A 42 -12.24 -13.86 -10.11
C ALA A 42 -12.36 -15.30 -10.62
N PRO A 43 -11.23 -16.03 -10.81
CA PRO A 43 -11.29 -17.47 -11.04
C PRO A 43 -11.71 -18.21 -9.77
N THR A 44 -12.42 -19.32 -9.92
CA THR A 44 -12.78 -20.21 -8.81
C THR A 44 -11.87 -21.43 -8.73
N VAL A 45 -11.87 -22.11 -7.59
CA VAL A 45 -11.12 -23.36 -7.37
C VAL A 45 -12.10 -24.50 -7.17
N GLU A 46 -12.05 -25.54 -8.00
CA GLU A 46 -12.89 -26.73 -7.81
C GLU A 46 -12.38 -27.56 -6.62
N ILE A 47 -13.16 -27.55 -5.53
CA ILE A 47 -12.80 -28.16 -4.23
C ILE A 47 -13.46 -29.51 -3.98
N ASP A 48 -14.51 -29.84 -4.73
CA ASP A 48 -15.20 -31.13 -4.65
C ASP A 48 -15.84 -31.48 -6.01
N ARG A 49 -15.24 -32.41 -6.73
CA ARG A 49 -15.72 -32.85 -8.05
C ARG A 49 -17.00 -33.66 -7.99
N ALA A 50 -17.25 -34.37 -6.90
CA ALA A 50 -18.45 -35.19 -6.75
C ALA A 50 -19.70 -34.34 -6.51
N ARG A 51 -19.54 -33.20 -5.83
CA ARG A 51 -20.60 -32.21 -5.57
C ARG A 51 -20.57 -30.98 -6.51
N HIS A 52 -19.62 -30.92 -7.44
CA HIS A 52 -19.41 -29.79 -8.35
C HIS A 52 -19.28 -28.44 -7.60
N LEU A 53 -18.45 -28.41 -6.57
CA LEU A 53 -18.23 -27.23 -5.72
C LEU A 53 -17.02 -26.42 -6.19
N PHE A 54 -17.27 -25.14 -6.46
CA PHE A 54 -16.27 -24.18 -6.93
C PHE A 54 -16.11 -23.07 -5.90
N LEU A 55 -14.99 -23.07 -5.19
CA LEU A 55 -14.66 -22.10 -4.15
C LEU A 55 -14.36 -20.73 -4.75
N VAL A 56 -15.00 -19.72 -4.18
CA VAL A 56 -14.84 -18.30 -4.53
C VAL A 56 -13.84 -17.64 -3.57
N ALA A 57 -13.92 -17.93 -2.27
CA ALA A 57 -13.03 -17.37 -1.26
C ALA A 57 -12.89 -18.31 -0.04
N ASP A 58 -11.71 -18.32 0.59
CA ASP A 58 -11.45 -19.05 1.86
C ASP A 58 -11.96 -18.30 3.11
N HIS A 59 -13.03 -17.54 2.93
CA HIS A 59 -13.73 -16.80 3.96
C HIS A 59 -15.14 -16.45 3.46
N ASP A 60 -15.98 -15.89 4.32
CA ASP A 60 -17.27 -15.33 3.98
C ASP A 60 -17.14 -14.10 3.07
N VAL A 61 -18.01 -14.01 2.07
CA VAL A 61 -18.12 -12.86 1.18
C VAL A 61 -19.50 -12.22 1.33
N GLU A 62 -19.60 -10.90 1.16
CA GLU A 62 -20.89 -10.19 1.22
C GLU A 62 -21.87 -10.78 0.18
N ALA A 63 -21.38 -11.02 -1.05
CA ALA A 63 -22.20 -11.62 -2.10
C ALA A 63 -21.38 -12.24 -3.23
N ILE A 64 -21.99 -13.21 -3.92
CA ILE A 64 -21.59 -13.67 -5.25
C ILE A 64 -22.59 -13.04 -6.23
N ASP A 65 -22.19 -12.01 -6.97
CA ASP A 65 -23.12 -11.22 -7.79
C ASP A 65 -23.43 -11.92 -9.12
N ALA A 66 -22.42 -12.49 -9.78
CA ALA A 66 -22.58 -13.22 -11.05
C ALA A 66 -21.65 -14.44 -11.14
N VAL A 67 -22.09 -15.44 -11.90
CA VAL A 67 -21.32 -16.67 -12.20
C VAL A 67 -21.21 -16.81 -13.71
N TYR A 68 -20.04 -17.22 -14.19
CA TYR A 68 -19.76 -17.40 -15.60
C TYR A 68 -19.09 -18.75 -15.84
N VAL A 69 -19.30 -19.31 -17.02
CA VAL A 69 -18.59 -20.49 -17.54
C VAL A 69 -18.00 -20.09 -18.89
N ASP A 70 -16.67 -20.16 -19.02
CA ASP A 70 -15.92 -19.68 -20.20
C ASP A 70 -16.30 -18.25 -20.62
N GLY A 71 -16.49 -17.37 -19.62
CA GLY A 71 -16.86 -15.98 -19.81
C GLY A 71 -18.34 -15.73 -20.14
N VAL A 72 -19.16 -16.78 -20.26
CA VAL A 72 -20.61 -16.67 -20.53
C VAL A 72 -21.38 -16.67 -19.22
N SER A 73 -22.17 -15.63 -18.99
CA SER A 73 -22.98 -15.47 -17.76
C SER A 73 -24.01 -16.59 -17.64
N GLN A 74 -24.07 -17.18 -16.44
CA GLN A 74 -25.02 -18.23 -16.09
C GLN A 74 -26.15 -17.65 -15.25
N SER A 75 -27.41 -17.93 -15.63
CA SER A 75 -28.60 -17.46 -14.91
C SER A 75 -29.26 -18.52 -14.02
N SER A 76 -28.89 -19.80 -14.17
CA SER A 76 -29.50 -20.94 -13.47
C SER A 76 -28.57 -22.16 -13.49
N GLY A 77 -28.94 -23.22 -12.77
CA GLY A 77 -28.16 -24.47 -12.73
C GLY A 77 -27.08 -24.49 -11.67
N PHE A 78 -27.08 -23.51 -10.76
CA PHE A 78 -26.17 -23.41 -9.63
C PHE A 78 -26.83 -22.73 -8.43
N THR A 79 -26.26 -22.95 -7.26
CA THR A 79 -26.61 -22.28 -6.00
C THR A 79 -25.39 -21.51 -5.49
N LYS A 80 -25.61 -20.28 -5.00
CA LYS A 80 -24.57 -19.42 -4.44
C LYS A 80 -24.56 -19.56 -2.93
N HIS A 81 -23.41 -19.83 -2.35
CA HIS A 81 -23.21 -19.97 -0.91
C HIS A 81 -22.18 -18.93 -0.47
N PRO A 82 -22.59 -17.69 -0.12
CA PRO A 82 -21.66 -16.61 0.21
C PRO A 82 -20.98 -16.79 1.58
N ALA A 83 -21.59 -17.55 2.48
CA ALA A 83 -21.05 -17.84 3.81
C ALA A 83 -21.61 -19.15 4.34
N THR A 84 -20.86 -20.24 4.18
CA THR A 84 -21.26 -21.57 4.65
C THR A 84 -20.06 -22.28 5.28
N ASP A 85 -20.27 -22.92 6.45
CA ASP A 85 -19.30 -23.85 7.01
C ASP A 85 -19.35 -25.17 6.23
N LEU A 86 -18.35 -25.38 5.38
CA LEU A 86 -18.28 -26.55 4.52
C LEU A 86 -17.56 -27.68 5.25
N ASP A 87 -18.31 -28.72 5.61
CA ASP A 87 -17.84 -29.94 6.27
C ASP A 87 -17.11 -29.70 7.61
N GLY A 88 -17.39 -28.60 8.30
CA GLY A 88 -16.77 -28.24 9.58
C GLY A 88 -15.34 -27.70 9.45
N LEU A 89 -14.91 -27.36 8.24
CA LEU A 89 -13.58 -26.84 7.95
C LEU A 89 -13.49 -25.32 8.06
N GLY A 90 -14.59 -24.63 8.38
CA GLY A 90 -14.66 -23.18 8.47
C GLY A 90 -15.55 -22.54 7.40
N ILE A 91 -15.92 -21.28 7.66
CA ILE A 91 -16.82 -20.53 6.79
C ILE A 91 -16.10 -20.11 5.52
N VAL A 92 -16.65 -20.49 4.36
CA VAL A 92 -16.13 -20.16 3.04
C VAL A 92 -17.25 -19.72 2.11
N ALA A 93 -16.87 -19.13 0.97
CA ALA A 93 -17.78 -18.78 -0.11
C ALA A 93 -17.56 -19.70 -1.31
N TYR A 94 -18.63 -20.28 -1.87
CA TYR A 94 -18.55 -21.15 -3.04
C TYR A 94 -19.83 -21.14 -3.89
N VAL A 95 -19.72 -21.70 -5.09
CA VAL A 95 -20.84 -21.98 -5.99
C VAL A 95 -20.95 -23.49 -6.14
N GLU A 96 -22.18 -24.01 -6.05
CA GLU A 96 -22.50 -25.42 -6.24
C GLU A 96 -23.30 -25.57 -7.53
N PHE A 97 -22.79 -26.35 -8.49
CA PHE A 97 -23.51 -26.61 -9.74
C PHE A 97 -24.36 -27.88 -9.65
N ALA A 98 -25.54 -27.85 -10.26
CA ALA A 98 -26.41 -29.03 -10.35
C ALA A 98 -25.84 -30.11 -11.29
N MET A 99 -24.96 -29.72 -12.22
CA MET A 99 -24.24 -30.59 -13.14
C MET A 99 -22.84 -30.02 -13.37
N ASP A 100 -21.87 -30.88 -13.61
CA ASP A 100 -20.50 -30.49 -13.91
C ASP A 100 -20.43 -29.45 -15.06
N PRO A 101 -19.92 -28.22 -14.83
CA PRO A 101 -19.75 -27.24 -15.89
C PRO A 101 -18.56 -27.64 -16.78
N ALA A 102 -18.76 -27.62 -18.11
CA ALA A 102 -17.75 -28.08 -19.08
C ALA A 102 -16.55 -27.12 -19.29
N GLY A 103 -16.43 -26.05 -18.49
CA GLY A 103 -15.51 -24.94 -18.74
C GLY A 103 -15.03 -24.24 -17.47
N LEU A 104 -14.20 -23.21 -17.64
CA LEU A 104 -13.65 -22.45 -16.52
C LEU A 104 -14.77 -21.65 -15.83
N VAL A 105 -14.95 -21.91 -14.53
CA VAL A 105 -15.89 -21.16 -13.69
C VAL A 105 -15.22 -19.92 -13.12
N THR A 106 -15.80 -18.76 -13.37
CA THR A 106 -15.39 -17.46 -12.84
C THR A 106 -16.58 -16.74 -12.23
N VAL A 107 -16.32 -15.77 -11.36
CA VAL A 107 -17.37 -15.03 -10.67
C VAL A 107 -17.08 -13.54 -10.59
N ASP A 108 -18.16 -12.77 -10.47
CA ASP A 108 -18.14 -11.44 -9.87
C ASP A 108 -18.65 -11.56 -8.43
N ALA A 109 -17.95 -10.93 -7.50
CA ALA A 109 -18.22 -11.07 -6.07
C ALA A 109 -17.90 -9.79 -5.29
N ARG A 110 -18.56 -9.62 -4.17
CA ARG A 110 -18.26 -8.62 -3.15
C ARG A 110 -17.65 -9.35 -1.96
N GLY A 111 -16.37 -9.11 -1.72
CA GLY A 111 -15.51 -9.86 -0.80
C GLY A 111 -15.81 -9.64 0.69
N ARG A 112 -14.74 -9.49 1.48
CA ARG A 112 -14.81 -9.49 2.95
C ARG A 112 -15.81 -8.50 3.57
N GLU A 113 -16.55 -8.98 4.56
CA GLU A 113 -17.60 -8.24 5.27
C GLU A 113 -17.53 -8.42 6.82
N PRO A 114 -16.38 -8.16 7.49
CA PRO A 114 -16.18 -8.53 8.89
C PRO A 114 -17.13 -7.86 9.90
N ALA A 115 -17.85 -6.81 9.51
CA ALA A 115 -18.75 -6.03 10.37
C ALA A 115 -20.14 -5.76 9.74
N GLY A 116 -20.58 -6.60 8.80
CA GLY A 116 -21.89 -6.41 8.15
C GLY A 116 -21.92 -5.27 7.11
N SER A 117 -20.75 -4.89 6.61
CA SER A 117 -20.60 -4.00 5.46
C SER A 117 -19.34 -4.33 4.68
N LEU A 118 -19.40 -4.21 3.34
CA LEU A 118 -18.27 -4.49 2.46
C LEU A 118 -17.03 -3.66 2.83
N LEU A 119 -15.92 -4.34 3.06
CA LEU A 119 -14.64 -3.69 3.31
C LEU A 119 -14.07 -3.15 2.00
N THR A 120 -14.11 -1.83 1.82
CA THR A 120 -13.66 -1.15 0.59
C THR A 120 -12.58 -0.12 0.80
N ASP A 121 -12.52 0.54 1.96
CA ASP A 121 -11.50 1.55 2.26
C ASP A 121 -10.11 0.91 2.25
N ALA A 122 -9.16 1.56 1.57
CA ALA A 122 -7.84 0.99 1.36
C ALA A 122 -7.05 0.73 2.65
N VAL A 123 -7.17 1.61 3.65
CA VAL A 123 -6.47 1.46 4.93
C VAL A 123 -7.12 0.34 5.74
N ASP A 124 -8.46 0.28 5.74
CA ASP A 124 -9.18 -0.78 6.44
C ASP A 124 -8.91 -2.18 5.84
N VAL A 125 -8.80 -2.30 4.50
CA VAL A 125 -8.36 -3.55 3.82
C VAL A 125 -6.96 -3.98 4.27
N ILE A 126 -6.02 -3.03 4.37
CA ILE A 126 -4.66 -3.32 4.81
C ILE A 126 -4.64 -3.76 6.29
N GLU A 127 -5.39 -3.07 7.16
CA GLU A 127 -5.48 -3.44 8.59
C GLU A 127 -6.02 -4.86 8.75
N ASP A 128 -7.12 -5.14 8.06
CA ASP A 128 -7.82 -6.41 8.13
C ASP A 128 -6.93 -7.57 7.65
N PHE A 129 -6.19 -7.38 6.55
CA PHE A 129 -5.22 -8.37 6.10
C PHE A 129 -4.17 -8.68 7.17
N LEU A 130 -3.57 -7.64 7.75
CA LEU A 130 -2.53 -7.79 8.77
C LEU A 130 -3.05 -8.43 10.05
N ARG A 131 -4.28 -8.13 10.47
CA ARG A 131 -4.83 -8.63 11.72
C ARG A 131 -5.41 -10.03 11.58
N ALA A 132 -6.26 -10.24 10.59
CA ALA A 132 -7.02 -11.49 10.51
C ALA A 132 -6.26 -12.61 9.79
N PHE A 133 -5.36 -12.29 8.86
CA PHE A 133 -4.64 -13.30 8.09
C PHE A 133 -3.16 -13.41 8.48
N VAL A 134 -2.46 -12.29 8.68
CA VAL A 134 -1.07 -12.32 9.16
C VAL A 134 -1.00 -12.57 10.67
N GLY A 135 -2.05 -12.22 11.42
CA GLY A 135 -2.12 -12.46 12.86
C GLY A 135 -1.39 -11.41 13.70
N LEU A 136 -1.18 -10.19 13.17
CA LEU A 136 -0.65 -9.09 13.96
C LEU A 136 -1.70 -8.61 14.97
N PRO A 137 -1.35 -8.51 16.27
CA PRO A 137 -2.30 -8.06 17.27
C PRO A 137 -2.40 -6.52 17.27
N ALA A 138 -3.43 -5.99 17.92
CA ALA A 138 -3.79 -4.57 17.86
C ALA A 138 -2.67 -3.64 18.37
N GLU A 139 -1.83 -4.11 19.29
CA GLU A 139 -0.72 -3.36 19.87
C GLU A 139 0.45 -3.16 18.88
N ALA A 140 0.44 -3.87 17.74
CA ALA A 140 1.43 -3.72 16.68
C ALA A 140 1.26 -2.41 15.92
N PHE A 141 0.12 -1.73 16.07
CA PHE A 141 -0.29 -0.62 15.23
C PHE A 141 -0.22 0.70 16.01
N ASP A 142 0.29 1.75 15.37
CA ASP A 142 0.17 3.10 15.90
C ASP A 142 -1.25 3.63 15.64
N ALA A 143 -2.14 3.48 16.62
CA ALA A 143 -3.57 3.78 16.47
C ALA A 143 -3.84 5.20 15.92
N THR A 144 -3.02 6.18 16.33
CA THR A 144 -3.14 7.57 15.87
C THR A 144 -2.83 7.71 14.38
N SER A 145 -1.70 7.16 13.92
CA SER A 145 -1.31 7.14 12.51
C SER A 145 -2.36 6.46 11.64
N TRP A 146 -2.89 5.32 12.08
CA TRP A 146 -3.90 4.57 11.35
C TRP A 146 -5.21 5.33 11.23
N GLU A 147 -5.65 6.02 12.29
CA GLU A 147 -6.86 6.86 12.24
C GLU A 147 -6.67 8.10 11.36
N ILE A 148 -5.49 8.71 11.35
CA ILE A 148 -5.15 9.79 10.40
C ILE A 148 -5.20 9.24 8.96
N ALA A 149 -4.54 8.12 8.69
CA ALA A 149 -4.52 7.50 7.38
C ALA A 149 -5.93 7.14 6.91
N ARG A 150 -6.77 6.57 7.77
CA ARG A 150 -8.18 6.25 7.48
C ARG A 150 -8.99 7.49 7.11
N ARG A 151 -8.86 8.58 7.86
CA ARG A 151 -9.56 9.84 7.52
C ARG A 151 -9.10 10.39 6.17
N HIS A 152 -7.81 10.35 5.88
CA HIS A 152 -7.26 10.77 4.59
C HIS A 152 -7.69 9.86 3.44
N SER A 153 -7.71 8.55 3.64
CA SER A 153 -8.18 7.55 2.69
C SER A 153 -9.64 7.81 2.31
N LYS A 154 -10.52 7.96 3.32
CA LYS A 154 -11.94 8.26 3.13
C LYS A 154 -12.17 9.61 2.45
N ALA A 155 -11.46 10.65 2.85
CA ALA A 155 -11.57 11.97 2.23
C ALA A 155 -11.18 11.97 0.74
N ARG A 156 -10.27 11.08 0.35
CA ARG A 156 -9.82 10.89 -1.04
C ARG A 156 -10.60 9.81 -1.80
N GLY A 157 -11.48 9.07 -1.12
CA GLY A 157 -12.20 7.95 -1.71
C GLY A 157 -11.29 6.80 -2.15
N LEU A 158 -10.18 6.56 -1.44
CA LEU A 158 -9.23 5.50 -1.78
C LEU A 158 -9.82 4.13 -1.42
N LYS A 159 -9.95 3.27 -2.42
CA LYS A 159 -10.48 1.92 -2.28
C LYS A 159 -9.52 0.89 -2.86
N LEU A 160 -9.62 -0.32 -2.31
CA LEU A 160 -8.94 -1.50 -2.82
C LEU A 160 -9.96 -2.61 -3.03
N ALA A 161 -9.95 -3.22 -4.22
CA ALA A 161 -10.76 -4.41 -4.52
C ALA A 161 -9.92 -5.37 -5.37
N GLY A 162 -9.74 -6.60 -4.88
CA GLY A 162 -8.81 -7.54 -5.49
C GLY A 162 -8.72 -8.88 -4.77
N LEU A 163 -7.78 -9.70 -5.25
CA LEU A 163 -7.54 -11.06 -4.79
C LEU A 163 -6.14 -11.23 -4.21
N VAL A 164 -6.05 -11.86 -3.04
CA VAL A 164 -4.84 -12.49 -2.53
C VAL A 164 -4.89 -13.96 -2.94
N GLU A 165 -4.24 -14.29 -4.05
CA GLU A 165 -4.34 -15.60 -4.72
C GLU A 165 -3.02 -16.38 -4.78
N ARG A 166 -1.94 -15.79 -4.25
CA ARG A 166 -0.61 -16.39 -4.27
C ARG A 166 0.17 -16.08 -3.01
N THR A 167 1.06 -17.00 -2.66
CA THR A 167 2.03 -16.84 -1.58
C THR A 167 2.99 -15.68 -1.89
N ARG A 168 3.06 -14.73 -0.97
CA ARG A 168 3.96 -13.57 -0.90
C ARG A 168 4.21 -13.26 0.57
N THR A 169 5.28 -12.55 0.88
CA THR A 169 5.41 -11.99 2.23
C THR A 169 4.37 -10.88 2.44
N PRO A 170 3.89 -10.64 3.66
CA PRO A 170 3.03 -9.49 3.93
C PRO A 170 3.67 -8.18 3.47
N ARG A 171 4.99 -8.02 3.60
CA ARG A 171 5.70 -6.84 3.09
C ARG A 171 5.52 -6.64 1.59
N GLU A 172 5.55 -7.70 0.79
CA GLU A 172 5.31 -7.62 -0.66
C GLU A 172 3.88 -7.22 -1.00
N TRP A 173 2.89 -7.73 -0.25
CA TRP A 173 1.49 -7.31 -0.41
C TRP A 173 1.28 -5.85 -0.01
N LEU A 174 1.86 -5.43 1.11
CA LEU A 174 1.81 -4.04 1.57
C LEU A 174 2.47 -3.11 0.56
N ALA A 175 3.64 -3.46 0.02
CA ALA A 175 4.30 -2.67 -1.01
C ALA A 175 3.41 -2.50 -2.25
N LEU A 176 2.72 -3.57 -2.69
CA LEU A 176 1.78 -3.51 -3.80
C LEU A 176 0.59 -2.58 -3.51
N TRP A 177 -0.04 -2.71 -2.33
CA TRP A 177 -1.23 -1.92 -2.00
C TRP A 177 -0.91 -0.46 -1.71
N LEU A 178 0.13 -0.23 -0.91
CA LEU A 178 0.58 1.11 -0.55
C LEU A 178 1.04 1.88 -1.79
N PHE A 179 1.71 1.24 -2.74
CA PHE A 179 2.02 1.88 -4.02
C PHE A 179 0.76 2.41 -4.72
N GLN A 180 -0.31 1.61 -4.80
CA GLN A 180 -1.55 1.97 -5.51
C GLN A 180 -2.34 3.10 -4.86
N ILE A 181 -2.05 3.42 -3.60
CA ILE A 181 -2.66 4.54 -2.86
C ILE A 181 -1.65 5.64 -2.51
N LEU A 182 -0.43 5.56 -3.05
CA LEU A 182 0.69 6.46 -2.74
C LEU A 182 0.94 6.60 -1.23
N GLY A 183 0.90 5.47 -0.54
CA GLY A 183 1.18 5.34 0.88
C GLY A 183 2.55 4.74 1.19
N ASP A 184 2.91 4.80 2.46
CA ASP A 184 4.12 4.27 3.04
C ASP A 184 3.80 3.50 4.32
N LEU A 185 4.48 2.37 4.53
CA LEU A 185 4.51 1.68 5.81
C LEU A 185 5.77 2.11 6.55
N LEU A 186 5.57 2.61 7.77
CA LEU A 186 6.61 3.13 8.64
C LEU A 186 6.65 2.30 9.93
N VAL A 187 7.81 2.34 10.59
CA VAL A 187 7.97 1.81 11.94
C VAL A 187 8.31 2.99 12.84
N THR A 188 7.53 3.19 13.90
CA THR A 188 7.80 4.23 14.90
C THR A 188 8.95 3.81 15.82
N HIS A 189 9.51 4.75 16.58
CA HIS A 189 10.51 4.47 17.61
C HIS A 189 10.05 3.44 18.66
N ASP A 190 8.74 3.31 18.88
CA ASP A 190 8.12 2.30 19.75
C ASP A 190 7.91 0.94 19.06
N GLU A 191 8.53 0.72 17.90
CA GLU A 191 8.42 -0.48 17.07
C GLU A 191 6.98 -0.80 16.60
N ARG A 192 6.14 0.23 16.45
CA ARG A 192 4.77 0.09 15.94
C ARG A 192 4.68 0.43 14.46
N LEU A 193 3.76 -0.24 13.78
CA LEU A 193 3.43 0.01 12.39
C LEU A 193 2.58 1.27 12.26
N ALA A 194 3.09 2.22 11.49
CA ALA A 194 2.39 3.44 11.11
C ALA A 194 2.16 3.44 9.59
N ILE A 195 1.02 3.97 9.14
CA ILE A 195 0.74 4.22 7.72
C ILE A 195 0.73 5.71 7.49
N HIS A 196 1.48 6.15 6.49
CA HIS A 196 1.45 7.51 5.99
C HIS A 196 0.91 7.51 4.56
N LEU A 197 -0.07 8.37 4.27
CA LEU A 197 -0.55 8.58 2.92
C LEU A 197 -0.04 9.92 2.42
N ASP A 198 0.25 10.02 1.12
CA ASP A 198 0.67 11.28 0.52
C ASP A 198 -0.32 12.43 0.82
N GLY A 199 0.22 13.56 1.27
CA GLY A 199 -0.53 14.73 1.73
C GLY A 199 -1.14 14.63 3.13
N ALA A 200 -0.97 13.51 3.84
CA ALA A 200 -1.31 13.43 5.26
C ALA A 200 -0.19 14.02 6.13
N PRO A 201 -0.47 14.42 7.38
CA PRO A 201 0.57 14.68 8.37
C PRO A 201 1.48 13.46 8.55
N TRP A 202 2.75 13.70 8.85
CA TRP A 202 3.67 12.63 9.23
C TRP A 202 3.28 12.06 10.60
N PRO A 203 3.30 10.72 10.77
CA PRO A 203 3.05 10.14 12.09
C PRO A 203 4.10 10.56 13.11
N GLU A 204 3.72 10.60 14.38
CA GLU A 204 4.65 10.92 15.45
C GLU A 204 5.71 9.81 15.59
N GLY A 205 6.95 10.20 15.89
CA GLY A 205 7.97 9.23 16.23
C GLY A 205 8.51 8.38 15.07
N VAL A 206 8.27 8.78 13.81
CA VAL A 206 8.83 8.13 12.61
C VAL A 206 10.11 8.78 12.10
N PHE A 207 10.42 9.98 12.58
CA PHE A 207 11.65 10.67 12.22
C PHE A 207 12.80 10.17 13.09
N ALA A 208 13.90 9.77 12.43
CA ALA A 208 15.17 9.62 13.11
C ALA A 208 15.63 10.97 13.67
N PRO A 209 16.49 10.99 14.71
CA PRO A 209 17.05 12.21 15.25
C PRO A 209 17.65 13.10 14.15
N ASP A 210 17.45 14.41 14.27
CA ASP A 210 17.93 15.36 13.28
C ASP A 210 19.45 15.29 13.13
N LEU A 211 19.90 15.32 11.88
CA LEU A 211 21.30 15.61 11.59
C LEU A 211 21.51 17.11 11.75
N VAL A 212 22.47 17.49 12.58
CA VAL A 212 22.77 18.90 12.86
C VAL A 212 23.85 19.38 11.88
N GLU A 213 23.57 20.48 11.18
CA GLU A 213 24.50 21.08 10.19
C GLU A 213 25.91 21.29 10.75
N ARG A 214 26.01 21.65 12.04
CA ARG A 214 27.29 21.89 12.74
C ARG A 214 28.26 20.71 12.69
N ASP A 215 27.72 19.49 12.65
CA ASP A 215 28.51 18.25 12.67
C ASP A 215 28.77 17.70 11.26
N THR A 216 28.16 18.32 10.26
CA THR A 216 28.27 17.96 8.84
C THR A 216 29.43 18.74 8.21
N VAL A 217 30.42 18.02 7.68
CA VAL A 217 31.64 18.63 7.14
C VAL A 217 31.54 18.85 5.63
N GLU A 218 30.78 17.99 4.94
CA GLU A 218 30.60 18.07 3.50
C GLU A 218 29.15 17.71 3.14
N VAL A 219 28.56 18.49 2.24
CA VAL A 219 27.26 18.19 1.63
C VAL A 219 27.35 18.41 0.12
N ALA A 220 27.04 17.36 -0.64
CA ALA A 220 26.93 17.38 -2.09
C ALA A 220 25.47 17.20 -2.50
N TRP A 221 25.05 17.98 -3.50
CA TRP A 221 23.70 17.95 -4.04
C TRP A 221 23.74 17.50 -5.50
N THR A 222 22.96 16.47 -5.83
CA THR A 222 22.80 15.97 -7.19
C THR A 222 21.34 16.13 -7.60
N LEU A 223 21.11 16.73 -8.77
CA LEU A 223 19.77 16.84 -9.35
C LEU A 223 19.49 15.63 -10.24
N GLU A 224 18.61 14.74 -9.81
CA GLU A 224 18.24 13.53 -10.55
C GLU A 224 17.05 13.78 -11.48
N ARG A 225 17.18 13.36 -12.73
CA ARG A 225 16.16 13.51 -13.79
C ARG A 225 15.51 12.19 -14.22
N ASP A 226 16.08 11.05 -13.84
CA ASP A 226 15.64 9.75 -14.33
C ASP A 226 14.26 9.34 -13.80
N GLY A 227 13.88 9.89 -12.64
CA GLY A 227 12.56 9.75 -12.03
C GLY A 227 11.49 10.71 -12.55
N LEU A 228 11.77 11.54 -13.56
CA LEU A 228 10.81 12.51 -14.06
C LEU A 228 9.63 11.83 -14.75
N VAL A 229 8.42 12.23 -14.38
CA VAL A 229 7.15 11.78 -14.96
C VAL A 229 6.28 13.00 -15.23
N ASN A 230 6.01 13.28 -16.51
CA ASN A 230 5.09 14.34 -16.91
C ASN A 230 3.88 13.84 -17.70
N ARG A 231 3.76 12.51 -17.85
CA ARG A 231 2.57 11.82 -18.35
C ARG A 231 2.47 10.41 -17.73
N PRO A 232 1.77 10.25 -16.60
CA PRO A 232 1.51 8.94 -16.02
C PRO A 232 0.37 8.24 -16.75
N VAL A 233 0.63 7.09 -17.36
CA VAL A 233 -0.37 6.24 -17.99
C VAL A 233 -0.68 5.09 -17.05
N VAL A 234 -1.96 4.75 -16.88
CA VAL A 234 -2.40 3.81 -15.86
C VAL A 234 -3.33 2.76 -16.46
N ASP A 235 -2.98 1.49 -16.29
CA ASP A 235 -3.84 0.35 -16.54
C ASP A 235 -4.48 -0.10 -15.21
N TYR A 236 -5.80 -0.28 -15.19
CA TYR A 236 -6.58 -0.56 -13.97
C TYR A 236 -7.80 -1.45 -14.29
N ARG A 237 -8.61 -1.80 -13.28
CA ARG A 237 -9.66 -2.83 -13.39
C ARG A 237 -9.10 -4.16 -13.89
N TYR A 238 -8.12 -4.70 -13.18
CA TYR A 238 -7.54 -5.99 -13.54
C TYR A 238 -8.56 -7.12 -13.44
N ASN A 239 -8.61 -7.97 -14.44
CA ASN A 239 -9.40 -9.18 -14.44
C ASN A 239 -8.47 -10.35 -14.08
N TRP A 240 -8.67 -10.95 -12.90
CA TRP A 240 -7.78 -12.00 -12.40
C TRP A 240 -7.99 -13.33 -13.13
N SER A 241 -9.12 -13.50 -13.82
CA SER A 241 -9.35 -14.65 -14.69
C SER A 241 -8.53 -14.53 -15.99
N SER A 242 -8.71 -13.42 -16.73
CA SER A 242 -8.01 -13.22 -18.01
C SER A 242 -6.55 -12.77 -17.86
N ARG A 243 -6.16 -12.28 -16.68
CA ARG A 243 -4.84 -11.71 -16.36
C ARG A 243 -4.53 -10.39 -17.06
N GLU A 244 -5.57 -9.65 -17.46
CA GLU A 244 -5.45 -8.40 -18.20
C GLU A 244 -6.17 -7.24 -17.51
N ALA A 245 -5.72 -6.00 -17.77
CA ALA A 245 -6.43 -4.80 -17.36
C ALA A 245 -7.57 -4.48 -18.33
N GLU A 246 -8.78 -4.23 -17.81
CA GLU A 246 -9.95 -3.94 -18.65
C GLU A 246 -10.13 -2.44 -18.92
N ALA A 247 -9.33 -1.59 -18.28
CA ALA A 247 -9.39 -0.15 -18.48
C ALA A 247 -8.01 0.49 -18.45
N ARG A 248 -7.87 1.58 -19.21
CA ARG A 248 -6.65 2.38 -19.32
C ARG A 248 -6.98 3.87 -19.24
N SER A 249 -6.15 4.62 -18.54
CA SER A 249 -6.15 6.09 -18.52
C SER A 249 -4.79 6.59 -19.01
N ASP A 250 -4.78 7.36 -20.11
CA ASP A 250 -3.54 7.97 -20.63
C ASP A 250 -3.07 9.20 -19.83
N GLY A 251 -3.85 9.61 -18.83
CA GLY A 251 -3.55 10.74 -17.95
C GLY A 251 -3.58 12.09 -18.63
N VAL A 252 -3.18 13.12 -17.89
CA VAL A 252 -2.97 14.47 -18.40
C VAL A 252 -1.47 14.71 -18.58
N VAL A 253 -1.09 15.36 -19.67
CA VAL A 253 0.30 15.79 -19.89
C VAL A 253 0.55 17.09 -19.14
N ASP A 254 1.58 17.13 -18.30
CA ASP A 254 2.03 18.40 -17.71
C ASP A 254 2.84 19.22 -18.72
N ALA A 255 2.15 20.12 -19.41
CA ALA A 255 2.73 21.00 -20.42
C ALA A 255 3.85 21.89 -19.87
N VAL A 256 3.82 22.25 -18.57
CA VAL A 256 4.87 23.09 -17.96
C VAL A 256 6.18 22.32 -17.89
N SER A 257 6.16 21.08 -17.40
CA SER A 257 7.32 20.19 -17.41
C SER A 257 7.80 19.87 -18.83
N VAL A 258 6.90 19.55 -19.76
CA VAL A 258 7.27 19.29 -21.17
C VAL A 258 7.99 20.49 -21.78
N ASN A 259 7.47 21.70 -21.61
CA ASN A 259 8.10 22.92 -22.12
C ASN A 259 9.46 23.18 -21.46
N ARG A 260 9.62 22.87 -20.16
CA ARG A 260 10.87 23.04 -19.42
C ARG A 260 11.95 22.05 -19.85
N PHE A 261 11.59 20.81 -20.14
CA PHE A 261 12.55 19.73 -20.42
C PHE A 261 12.59 19.29 -21.89
N GLY A 262 11.75 19.87 -22.74
CA GLY A 262 11.74 19.68 -24.19
C GLY A 262 11.18 18.34 -24.68
N ARG A 263 10.58 17.51 -23.81
CA ARG A 263 9.99 16.21 -24.20
C ARG A 263 8.99 15.67 -23.17
N GLU A 264 8.17 14.71 -23.60
CA GLU A 264 7.37 13.86 -22.72
C GLU A 264 8.24 12.79 -22.04
N PHE A 265 7.98 12.59 -20.76
CA PHE A 265 8.50 11.54 -19.92
C PHE A 265 7.32 10.68 -19.47
N VAL A 266 6.95 9.76 -20.36
CA VAL A 266 5.82 8.85 -20.17
C VAL A 266 6.26 7.69 -19.27
N ARG A 267 5.43 7.35 -18.27
CA ARG A 267 5.59 6.15 -17.44
C ARG A 267 4.26 5.43 -17.36
N ALA A 268 4.28 4.12 -17.58
CA ALA A 268 3.13 3.25 -17.43
C ALA A 268 3.12 2.64 -16.02
N PHE A 269 1.93 2.54 -15.43
CA PHE A 269 1.69 1.97 -14.12
C PHE A 269 0.52 1.00 -14.18
N GLU A 270 0.61 -0.07 -13.41
CA GLU A 270 -0.47 -1.04 -13.26
C GLU A 270 -1.04 -0.91 -11.84
N LEU A 271 -2.35 -0.69 -11.75
CA LEU A 271 -3.08 -0.57 -10.49
C LEU A 271 -4.14 -1.69 -10.41
N PRO A 272 -3.72 -2.95 -10.19
CA PRO A 272 -4.62 -4.09 -10.31
C PRO A 272 -5.81 -4.05 -9.34
N TRP A 273 -5.64 -3.45 -8.16
CA TRP A 273 -6.66 -3.36 -7.12
C TRP A 273 -7.54 -2.12 -7.22
N VAL A 274 -7.28 -1.25 -8.21
CA VAL A 274 -8.05 -0.02 -8.41
C VAL A 274 -9.12 -0.25 -9.46
N ARG A 275 -10.39 0.01 -9.09
CA ARG A 275 -11.55 -0.17 -9.98
C ARG A 275 -12.15 1.14 -10.48
N GLU A 276 -11.86 2.26 -9.83
CA GLU A 276 -12.53 3.54 -10.08
C GLU A 276 -11.63 4.53 -10.82
N ALA A 277 -12.16 5.13 -11.90
CA ALA A 277 -11.43 6.12 -12.69
C ALA A 277 -11.06 7.39 -11.88
N ALA A 278 -11.89 7.76 -10.90
CA ALA A 278 -11.63 8.90 -10.02
C ALA A 278 -10.35 8.70 -9.18
N GLN A 279 -10.14 7.50 -8.65
CA GLN A 279 -8.92 7.15 -7.91
C GLN A 279 -7.69 7.12 -8.82
N VAL A 280 -7.83 6.66 -10.07
CA VAL A 280 -6.77 6.75 -11.08
C VAL A 280 -6.38 8.20 -11.37
N ALA A 281 -7.37 9.10 -11.49
CA ALA A 281 -7.11 10.52 -11.69
C ALA A 281 -6.40 11.18 -10.49
N ASP A 282 -6.79 10.86 -9.25
CA ASP A 282 -6.08 11.33 -8.04
C ASP A 282 -4.65 10.79 -7.99
N PHE A 283 -4.45 9.51 -8.30
CA PHE A 283 -3.12 8.90 -8.39
C PHE A 283 -2.22 9.60 -9.43
N GLN A 284 -2.73 9.81 -10.65
CA GLN A 284 -2.02 10.50 -11.73
C GLN A 284 -1.67 11.94 -11.36
N ALA A 285 -2.62 12.69 -10.78
CA ALA A 285 -2.39 14.07 -10.36
C ALA A 285 -1.26 14.18 -9.33
N ARG A 286 -1.21 13.27 -8.37
CA ARG A 286 -0.16 13.24 -7.34
C ARG A 286 1.19 12.80 -7.89
N LEU A 287 1.21 11.85 -8.82
CA LEU A 287 2.46 11.52 -9.51
C LEU A 287 3.01 12.74 -10.25
N LEU A 288 2.16 13.51 -10.93
CA LEU A 288 2.60 14.74 -11.58
C LEU A 288 3.12 15.75 -10.58
N ASP A 289 2.39 16.01 -9.49
CA ASP A 289 2.85 16.93 -8.43
C ASP A 289 4.25 16.55 -7.89
N ARG A 290 4.49 15.25 -7.72
CA ARG A 290 5.72 14.73 -7.11
C ARG A 290 6.89 14.48 -8.05
N TYR A 291 6.62 14.26 -9.33
CA TYR A 291 7.60 13.76 -10.29
C TYR A 291 7.64 14.55 -11.60
N ALA A 292 6.82 15.59 -11.79
CA ALA A 292 6.93 16.47 -12.96
C ALA A 292 8.24 17.28 -12.93
N GLY A 293 8.83 17.47 -11.76
CA GLY A 293 10.14 18.10 -11.55
C GLY A 293 11.24 17.10 -11.18
N PRO A 294 12.50 17.44 -11.43
CA PRO A 294 13.64 16.66 -10.97
C PRO A 294 13.75 16.70 -9.44
N ARG A 295 14.33 15.65 -8.86
CA ARG A 295 14.50 15.53 -7.41
C ARG A 295 15.95 15.74 -7.00
N TRP A 296 16.12 16.24 -5.79
CA TRP A 296 17.44 16.35 -5.21
C TRP A 296 17.81 15.08 -4.47
N ARG A 297 19.01 14.61 -4.74
CA ARG A 297 19.73 13.66 -3.93
C ARG A 297 20.81 14.40 -3.16
N MET A 298 20.86 14.13 -1.88
CA MET A 298 21.87 14.64 -0.97
C MET A 298 22.85 13.54 -0.65
N GLU A 299 24.12 13.89 -0.61
CA GLU A 299 25.17 13.11 0.01
C GLU A 299 25.83 13.98 1.08
N LEU A 300 25.77 13.54 2.33
CA LEU A 300 26.37 14.24 3.45
C LEU A 300 27.43 13.37 4.12
N ARG A 301 28.44 14.04 4.67
CA ARG A 301 29.50 13.44 5.46
C ARG A 301 29.53 14.09 6.85
N ASP A 302 29.22 13.29 7.86
CA ASP A 302 29.22 13.68 9.27
C ASP A 302 30.51 13.19 9.94
N ALA A 303 31.27 14.12 10.54
CA ALA A 303 32.55 13.82 11.19
C ALA A 303 32.47 13.76 12.71
N SER A 304 31.29 13.89 13.33
CA SER A 304 31.10 13.88 14.79
C SER A 304 31.60 12.61 15.47
N ARG A 305 31.88 11.54 14.69
CA ARG A 305 32.19 10.17 15.16
C ARG A 305 31.10 9.58 16.05
N ALA A 306 30.00 10.30 16.27
CA ALA A 306 28.87 9.86 17.05
C ALA A 306 28.15 8.73 16.28
N PRO A 307 27.48 7.82 17.00
CA PRO A 307 26.62 6.85 16.35
C PRO A 307 25.49 7.59 15.62
N ILE A 308 25.46 7.53 14.29
CA ILE A 308 24.28 7.91 13.52
C ILE A 308 23.28 6.77 13.63
N ALA A 309 22.14 7.04 14.28
CA ALA A 309 21.06 6.08 14.45
C ALA A 309 20.21 5.87 13.18
N LEU A 310 20.59 6.52 12.07
CA LEU A 310 19.90 6.46 10.79
C LEU A 310 20.20 5.14 10.05
N LYS A 311 19.16 4.52 9.53
CA LYS A 311 19.20 3.31 8.69
C LYS A 311 18.64 3.61 7.29
N PRO A 312 18.99 2.83 6.27
CA PRO A 312 18.32 2.90 4.98
C PRO A 312 16.80 2.76 5.13
N GLY A 313 16.04 3.66 4.53
CA GLY A 313 14.59 3.77 4.63
C GLY A 313 14.09 4.76 5.67
N ASP A 314 14.91 5.13 6.66
CA ASP A 314 14.54 6.09 7.69
C ASP A 314 14.29 7.47 7.08
N ARG A 315 13.35 8.18 7.69
CA ARG A 315 13.08 9.57 7.37
C ARG A 315 13.73 10.44 8.43
N PHE A 316 14.34 11.52 7.99
CA PHE A 316 14.94 12.49 8.88
C PHE A 316 14.71 13.87 8.29
N THR A 317 14.93 14.88 9.11
CA THR A 317 14.95 16.23 8.61
C THR A 317 16.37 16.77 8.62
N PHE A 318 16.66 17.63 7.65
CA PHE A 318 17.96 18.26 7.55
C PHE A 318 17.81 19.64 6.93
N THR A 319 18.50 20.60 7.53
CA THR A 319 18.54 22.00 7.07
C THR A 319 20.00 22.35 6.83
N HIS A 320 20.30 22.93 5.67
CA HIS A 320 21.65 23.35 5.31
C HIS A 320 21.60 24.69 4.58
N GLY A 321 22.50 25.62 4.92
CA GLY A 321 22.49 26.98 4.39
C GLY A 321 22.67 27.07 2.87
N ALA A 322 23.33 26.08 2.28
CA ALA A 322 23.55 25.98 0.83
C ALA A 322 22.60 25.01 0.11
N ALA A 323 21.48 24.62 0.73
CA ALA A 323 20.50 23.77 0.07
C ALA A 323 19.94 24.46 -1.20
N PRO A 324 19.69 23.70 -2.29
CA PRO A 324 19.27 24.27 -3.58
C PRO A 324 17.84 24.84 -3.59
N HIS A 325 17.06 24.62 -2.53
CA HIS A 325 15.75 25.21 -2.36
C HIS A 325 15.91 26.59 -1.70
N ALA A 326 15.43 27.65 -2.35
CA ALA A 326 15.52 29.03 -1.85
C ALA A 326 14.80 29.25 -0.50
N GLU A 327 14.01 28.29 -0.07
CA GLU A 327 13.26 28.33 1.17
C GLU A 327 13.99 27.52 2.27
N ARG A 328 14.36 28.18 3.36
CA ARG A 328 15.02 27.59 4.55
C ARG A 328 14.08 26.70 5.38
N TYR A 329 13.24 25.90 4.74
CA TYR A 329 12.34 24.99 5.43
C TYR A 329 13.02 23.66 5.74
N ARG A 330 12.64 23.09 6.89
CA ARG A 330 13.03 21.75 7.34
C ARG A 330 12.43 20.72 6.38
N ARG A 331 13.22 20.28 5.41
CA ARG A 331 12.83 19.28 4.40
C ARG A 331 12.89 17.88 5.01
N VAL A 332 11.99 17.01 4.56
CA VAL A 332 11.99 15.59 4.91
C VAL A 332 12.79 14.83 3.87
N TRP A 333 13.85 14.20 4.33
CA TRP A 333 14.74 13.36 3.54
C TRP A 333 14.50 11.90 3.87
N ARG A 334 14.63 11.03 2.87
CA ARG A 334 14.67 9.58 3.08
C ARG A 334 16.08 9.07 2.88
N ALA A 335 16.63 8.40 3.89
CA ALA A 335 17.94 7.77 3.81
C ALA A 335 17.89 6.61 2.80
N LEU A 336 18.72 6.67 1.76
CA LEU A 336 18.92 5.59 0.80
C LEU A 336 20.06 4.67 1.22
N GLY A 337 21.07 5.21 1.90
CA GLY A 337 22.23 4.46 2.36
C GLY A 337 22.96 5.19 3.47
N VAL A 338 23.47 4.42 4.44
CA VAL A 338 24.29 4.92 5.55
C VAL A 338 25.51 4.02 5.65
N THR A 339 26.70 4.59 5.45
CA THR A 339 27.97 3.85 5.52
C THR A 339 28.93 4.54 6.46
N LYS A 340 29.64 3.76 7.27
CA LYS A 340 30.69 4.28 8.17
C LYS A 340 32.06 4.09 7.54
N GLU A 341 32.81 5.17 7.41
CA GLU A 341 34.21 5.14 7.00
C GLU A 341 35.05 4.56 8.15
N LEU A 342 35.71 3.43 7.90
CA LEU A 342 36.49 2.73 8.94
C LEU A 342 37.71 3.54 9.41
N GLU A 343 38.35 4.28 8.51
CA GLU A 343 39.58 5.01 8.80
C GLU A 343 39.35 6.29 9.61
N THR A 344 38.29 7.03 9.28
CA THR A 344 37.99 8.34 9.86
C THR A 344 36.97 8.26 11.00
N GLY A 345 36.16 7.20 10.99
CA GLY A 345 34.97 7.06 11.82
C GLY A 345 33.80 7.93 11.37
N ALA A 346 33.94 8.66 10.25
CA ALA A 346 32.89 9.50 9.69
C ALA A 346 31.75 8.65 9.12
N ALA A 347 30.55 9.20 9.11
CA ALA A 347 29.40 8.57 8.50
C ALA A 347 29.02 9.31 7.21
N ARG A 348 28.82 8.54 6.15
CA ARG A 348 28.32 9.01 4.86
C ARG A 348 26.87 8.60 4.74
N VAL A 349 25.99 9.58 4.57
CA VAL A 349 24.56 9.36 4.36
C VAL A 349 24.20 9.83 2.95
N VAL A 350 23.56 8.95 2.20
CA VAL A 350 22.93 9.28 0.92
C VAL A 350 21.44 9.34 1.16
N ALA A 351 20.79 10.43 0.74
CA ALA A 351 19.37 10.63 0.94
C ALA A 351 18.67 11.24 -0.28
N GLU A 352 17.39 10.97 -0.44
CA GLU A 352 16.53 11.58 -1.45
C GLU A 352 15.54 12.56 -0.82
N ASP A 353 15.22 13.63 -1.54
CA ASP A 353 14.14 14.52 -1.19
C ASP A 353 12.79 13.81 -1.39
N THR A 354 11.98 13.79 -0.34
CA THR A 354 10.63 13.22 -0.38
C THR A 354 9.61 14.18 -1.00
N GLY A 355 9.98 15.45 -1.22
CA GLY A 355 9.08 16.54 -1.56
C GLY A 355 8.35 17.11 -0.34
N GLY A 356 8.38 16.39 0.79
CA GLY A 356 7.74 16.80 2.04
C GLY A 356 8.54 17.85 2.81
N SER A 357 7.80 18.66 3.58
CA SER A 357 8.36 19.55 4.60
C SER A 357 7.80 19.18 5.96
N ALA A 358 8.65 19.14 6.98
CA ALA A 358 8.20 19.03 8.35
C ALA A 358 7.89 20.46 8.83
N GLY A 359 6.60 20.76 9.01
CA GLY A 359 6.17 22.03 9.60
C GLY A 359 6.64 22.10 11.05
N LEU A 360 7.29 23.21 11.43
CA LEU A 360 7.38 23.57 12.84
C LEU A 360 5.95 23.95 13.27
N ALA A 361 5.37 23.20 14.20
CA ALA A 361 4.20 23.69 14.92
C ALA A 361 4.64 24.90 15.75
N TYR A 362 4.42 26.10 15.22
CA TYR A 362 4.58 27.32 15.99
C TYR A 362 3.50 27.33 17.07
N VAL A 363 3.91 27.24 18.34
CA VAL A 363 3.08 27.79 19.40
C VAL A 363 3.03 29.29 19.14
N HIS A 364 1.82 29.86 19.13
CA HIS A 364 1.55 31.25 18.76
C HIS A 364 2.24 32.31 19.65
N ASP A 365 3.04 31.89 20.63
CA ASP A 365 3.73 32.70 21.65
C ASP A 365 5.23 32.91 21.40
N GLY A 366 5.80 32.35 20.33
CA GLY A 366 7.20 32.58 19.95
C GLY A 366 8.25 31.85 20.81
N ALA A 367 7.84 30.88 21.64
CA ALA A 367 8.79 30.04 22.37
C ALA A 367 9.28 28.87 21.50
N TRP A 368 10.59 28.78 21.27
CA TRP A 368 11.24 27.60 20.71
C TRP A 368 11.16 26.46 21.73
N ARG A 369 10.43 25.39 21.44
CA ARG A 369 10.56 24.12 22.17
C ARG A 369 11.21 23.09 21.26
N HIS A 370 12.48 22.79 21.57
CA HIS A 370 13.07 21.49 21.23
C HIS A 370 12.25 20.41 21.96
N ASP A 371 11.99 19.29 21.27
CA ASP A 371 11.16 18.16 21.74
C ASP A 371 11.40 17.75 23.20
N ALA A 372 10.31 17.67 23.96
CA ALA A 372 9.96 16.60 24.90
C ALA A 372 8.80 17.06 25.80
N ALA A 373 7.74 16.24 25.88
CA ALA A 373 6.53 16.39 26.70
C ALA A 373 5.40 17.27 26.14
N ILE A 374 4.46 16.63 25.45
CA ILE A 374 3.05 17.03 25.48
C ILE A 374 2.49 16.52 26.82
N THR A 375 2.53 17.35 27.86
CA THR A 375 1.62 17.17 29.00
C THR A 375 0.27 17.75 28.61
N HIS A 376 -0.75 16.90 28.50
CA HIS A 376 -2.13 17.35 28.40
C HIS A 376 -2.49 18.15 29.66
N GLY A 377 -2.56 19.47 29.53
CA GLY A 377 -3.14 20.35 30.52
C GLY A 377 -4.66 20.22 30.50
N ASN A 378 -5.22 19.60 31.53
CA ASN A 378 -6.63 19.69 31.88
C ASN A 378 -7.03 21.18 31.99
N ASN A 379 -8.07 21.59 31.25
CA ASN A 379 -8.83 22.78 31.61
C ASN A 379 -9.81 22.41 32.74
N PRO A 380 -9.72 22.97 33.95
CA PRO A 380 -10.91 23.18 34.75
C PRO A 380 -11.69 24.39 34.23
N ALA A 381 -12.99 24.35 34.48
CA ALA A 381 -14.08 25.23 34.03
C ALA A 381 -13.79 26.74 34.01
#